data_AF-A0A1K5A6W3-F1
#
_entry.id   AF-A0A1K5A6W3-F1
#
_cell.length_a   1.000
_cell.length_b   1.000
_cell.length_c   1.000
_cell.angle_alpha   90.00
_cell.angle_beta   90.00
_cell.angle_gamma   90.00
#
_symmetry.space_group_name_H-M   'P 1'
#
loop_
_entity.id
_entity.type
_entity.pdbx_description
1 polymer ?
#
loop_
_entity_poly.entity_id
_entity_poly.type
_entity_poly.pdbx_seq_one_letter_code
_entity_poly.pdbx_strand_id
1 'polypeptide(L)'
;MGGAGGHGASGGAGDRGGAGGTGFISSDGGAGGDGGDGGNGGAGGTGGLLFGAGGNGGPGGSGGAADIGGNGGAGNGGGTDGNGGNGGSGGGAGSGGDGGGAGGNGAWLFGNGGAGGGGGKGGNGAGGGLGGGSFGLPGLNGSGGDGGDGGNGAPGGVLYGNGGAGGQGSSGGIGGPGATGGAGGKGGDGGDAQLIGDGGNGGNGGAGGTGGTPGPGGPGGSGGLGGLLFGQTGTAGVSP
;
A
#
# COMPACT_ATOMS: atom_id res chain seq x y z
N MET A 1 32.54 -0.48 -16.33
CA MET A 1 31.16 -1.00 -16.16
C MET A 1 30.86 -0.98 -14.67
N GLY A 2 30.04 -0.03 -14.19
CA GLY A 2 29.62 0.02 -12.79
C GLY A 2 28.39 -0.86 -12.60
N GLY A 3 28.41 -1.76 -11.62
CA GLY A 3 27.26 -2.62 -11.31
C GLY A 3 26.15 -1.84 -10.61
N ALA A 4 24.89 -2.26 -10.81
CA ALA A 4 23.73 -1.69 -10.11
C ALA A 4 23.87 -1.83 -8.58
N GLY A 5 23.26 -0.91 -7.83
CA GLY A 5 23.09 -1.06 -6.39
C GLY A 5 22.35 -2.37 -6.06
N GLY A 6 22.74 -3.06 -4.98
CA GLY A 6 22.12 -4.33 -4.60
C GLY A 6 20.62 -4.19 -4.35
N HIS A 7 19.82 -5.20 -4.70
CA HIS A 7 18.39 -5.19 -4.38
C HIS A 7 18.17 -5.33 -2.87
N GLY A 8 17.15 -4.65 -2.35
CA GLY A 8 16.66 -4.88 -0.99
C GLY A 8 16.05 -6.28 -0.87
N ALA A 9 16.31 -6.97 0.24
CA ALA A 9 15.67 -8.24 0.52
C ALA A 9 14.16 -8.05 0.81
N SER A 10 13.32 -9.03 0.46
CA SER A 10 11.92 -9.02 0.88
C SER A 10 11.80 -9.09 2.41
N GLY A 11 10.81 -8.40 2.98
CA GLY A 11 10.48 -8.48 4.41
C GLY A 11 9.86 -9.84 4.77
N GLY A 12 10.06 -10.29 6.02
CA GLY A 12 9.23 -11.32 6.63
C GLY A 12 7.82 -10.81 6.96
N ALA A 13 6.93 -11.67 7.44
CA ALA A 13 5.58 -11.25 7.85
C ALA A 13 5.66 -10.14 8.93
N GLY A 14 5.00 -9.01 8.67
CA GLY A 14 5.03 -7.80 9.49
C GLY A 14 6.26 -6.91 9.29
N ASP A 15 7.26 -7.35 8.51
CA ASP A 15 8.52 -6.63 8.32
C ASP A 15 8.53 -5.81 7.03
N ARG A 16 9.22 -4.67 7.10
CA ARG A 16 9.49 -3.85 5.91
C ARG A 16 10.47 -4.56 4.97
N GLY A 17 10.27 -4.41 3.67
CA GLY A 17 11.27 -4.74 2.67
C GLY A 17 12.57 -3.95 2.86
N GLY A 18 13.70 -4.57 2.51
CA GLY A 18 15.03 -3.97 2.58
C GLY A 18 15.18 -2.79 1.63
N ALA A 19 16.04 -1.83 1.98
CA ALA A 19 16.35 -0.73 1.07
C ALA A 19 17.23 -1.21 -0.10
N GLY A 20 17.04 -0.61 -1.27
CA GLY A 20 17.94 -0.77 -2.40
C GLY A 20 19.29 -0.11 -2.16
N GLY A 21 20.35 -0.71 -2.70
CA GLY A 21 21.72 -0.21 -2.58
C GLY A 21 21.98 1.02 -3.44
N THR A 22 22.93 1.85 -3.04
CA THR A 22 23.30 3.06 -3.79
C THR A 22 24.24 2.74 -4.95
N GLY A 23 24.04 3.39 -6.10
CA GLY A 23 25.03 3.44 -7.17
C GLY A 23 26.28 4.23 -6.75
N PHE A 24 27.44 3.96 -7.37
CA PHE A 24 28.68 4.70 -7.09
C PHE A 24 28.91 5.87 -8.05
N ILE A 25 29.57 5.68 -9.20
CA ILE A 25 29.93 6.80 -10.11
C ILE A 25 28.99 6.87 -11.33
N SER A 26 28.68 5.73 -11.94
CA SER A 26 27.80 5.62 -13.12
C SER A 26 26.87 4.41 -13.03
N SER A 27 26.38 4.14 -11.83
CA SER A 27 25.54 2.97 -11.55
C SER A 27 24.15 3.41 -11.14
N ASP A 28 23.13 2.66 -11.53
CA ASP A 28 21.78 2.84 -11.01
C ASP A 28 21.69 2.38 -9.54
N GLY A 29 20.74 2.95 -8.81
CA GLY A 29 20.36 2.47 -7.49
C GLY A 29 19.58 1.16 -7.56
N GLY A 30 19.74 0.32 -6.55
CA GLY A 30 19.02 -0.95 -6.45
C GLY A 30 17.54 -0.73 -6.15
N ALA A 31 16.68 -1.63 -6.60
CA ALA A 31 15.28 -1.61 -6.16
C ALA A 31 15.17 -1.93 -4.66
N GLY A 32 14.20 -1.32 -3.99
CA GLY A 32 13.77 -1.73 -2.65
C GLY A 32 13.11 -3.10 -2.70
N GLY A 33 13.21 -3.84 -1.58
CA GLY A 33 12.57 -5.13 -1.43
C GLY A 33 11.07 -5.00 -1.16
N ASP A 34 10.32 -6.03 -1.49
CA ASP A 34 8.90 -6.11 -1.19
C ASP A 34 8.67 -6.17 0.33
N GLY A 35 7.61 -5.55 0.83
CA GLY A 35 7.14 -5.80 2.20
C GLY A 35 6.62 -7.22 2.35
N GLY A 36 6.82 -7.84 3.51
CA GLY A 36 6.10 -9.08 3.83
C GLY A 36 4.64 -8.78 4.14
N ASP A 37 3.78 -9.80 4.27
CA ASP A 37 2.37 -9.60 4.65
C ASP A 37 2.26 -8.75 5.94
N GLY A 38 1.53 -7.64 5.91
CA GLY A 38 1.48 -6.68 7.02
C GLY A 38 2.74 -5.80 7.20
N GLY A 39 3.63 -5.73 6.21
CA GLY A 39 4.83 -4.89 6.21
C GLY A 39 4.96 -3.98 5.00
N ASN A 40 5.55 -2.79 5.18
CA ASN A 40 5.74 -1.81 4.11
C ASN A 40 6.80 -2.24 3.08
N GLY A 41 6.71 -1.70 1.87
CA GLY A 41 7.77 -1.83 0.86
C GLY A 41 9.07 -1.12 1.26
N GLY A 42 10.19 -1.66 0.80
CA GLY A 42 11.52 -1.08 0.98
C GLY A 42 11.75 0.13 0.06
N ALA A 43 12.51 1.12 0.51
CA ALA A 43 12.86 2.25 -0.35
C ALA A 43 13.82 1.83 -1.48
N GLY A 44 13.68 2.43 -2.65
CA GLY A 44 14.66 2.32 -3.72
C GLY A 44 15.99 2.98 -3.35
N GLY A 45 17.08 2.47 -3.91
CA GLY A 45 18.42 3.00 -3.70
C GLY A 45 18.69 4.23 -4.57
N THR A 46 19.57 5.12 -4.12
CA THR A 46 19.99 6.28 -4.92
C THR A 46 20.87 5.88 -6.10
N GLY A 47 20.75 6.55 -7.24
CA GLY A 47 21.69 6.45 -8.36
C GLY A 47 23.11 6.89 -7.99
N GLY A 48 24.06 6.77 -8.93
CA GLY A 48 25.45 7.18 -8.72
C GLY A 48 25.65 8.68 -8.51
N LEU A 49 26.88 9.12 -8.29
CA LEU A 49 27.19 10.54 -8.14
C LEU A 49 27.03 11.30 -9.46
N LEU A 50 27.55 10.74 -10.56
CA LEU A 50 27.61 11.45 -11.84
C LEU A 50 26.48 11.00 -12.77
N PHE A 51 26.30 9.68 -12.90
CA PHE A 51 25.23 9.09 -13.70
C PHE A 51 24.51 7.97 -12.93
N GLY A 52 23.24 7.75 -13.27
CA GLY A 52 22.47 6.58 -12.84
C GLY A 52 21.07 6.96 -12.36
N ALA A 53 20.08 6.14 -12.69
CA ALA A 53 18.74 6.29 -12.16
C ALA A 53 18.68 5.85 -10.70
N GLY A 54 17.73 6.42 -9.95
CA GLY A 54 17.34 5.86 -8.67
C GLY A 54 16.58 4.55 -8.87
N GLY A 55 16.72 3.64 -7.89
CA GLY A 55 15.97 2.39 -7.88
C GLY A 55 14.52 2.62 -7.50
N ASN A 56 13.63 1.72 -7.93
CA ASN A 56 12.23 1.81 -7.55
C ASN A 56 12.02 1.38 -6.10
N GLY A 57 11.02 1.95 -5.43
CA GLY A 57 10.54 1.44 -4.16
C GLY A 57 9.86 0.08 -4.32
N GLY A 58 9.95 -0.76 -3.30
CA GLY A 58 9.26 -2.05 -3.23
C GLY A 58 7.76 -1.87 -2.95
N PRO A 59 6.91 -2.81 -3.39
CA PRO A 59 5.51 -2.84 -3.03
C PRO A 59 5.30 -3.09 -1.52
N GLY A 60 4.21 -2.55 -0.98
CA GLY A 60 3.72 -2.87 0.36
C GLY A 60 3.05 -4.24 0.44
N GLY A 61 3.08 -4.83 1.62
CA GLY A 61 2.48 -6.11 1.93
C GLY A 61 0.97 -6.07 2.06
N SER A 62 0.32 -7.17 1.73
CA SER A 62 -1.12 -7.36 1.93
C SER A 62 -1.49 -7.35 3.42
N GLY A 63 -2.64 -6.77 3.74
CA GLY A 63 -3.29 -6.96 5.03
C GLY A 63 -3.81 -8.39 5.19
N GLY A 64 -3.62 -8.96 6.36
CA GLY A 64 -4.18 -10.25 6.76
C GLY A 64 -5.70 -10.22 6.89
N ALA A 65 -6.34 -11.31 6.47
CA ALA A 65 -7.76 -11.56 6.70
C ALA A 65 -8.05 -11.71 8.20
N ALA A 66 -9.26 -11.35 8.61
CA ALA A 66 -9.67 -11.43 10.00
C ALA A 66 -10.09 -12.84 10.43
N ASP A 67 -10.04 -13.08 11.74
CA ASP A 67 -10.55 -14.31 12.35
C ASP A 67 -12.09 -14.31 12.41
N ILE A 68 -12.68 -15.47 12.10
CA ILE A 68 -14.13 -15.71 12.21
C ILE A 68 -14.57 -15.63 13.67
N GLY A 69 -15.66 -14.92 13.93
CA GLY A 69 -16.24 -14.79 15.27
C GLY A 69 -16.65 -16.16 15.85
N GLY A 70 -16.42 -16.35 17.15
CA GLY A 70 -16.75 -17.61 17.82
C GLY A 70 -18.25 -17.84 17.87
N ASN A 71 -18.72 -19.04 17.52
CA ASN A 71 -20.13 -19.41 17.68
C ASN A 71 -20.54 -19.35 19.17
N GLY A 72 -21.75 -18.87 19.43
CA GLY A 72 -22.31 -18.82 20.78
C GLY A 72 -22.54 -20.23 21.32
N GLY A 73 -22.33 -20.43 22.62
CA GLY A 73 -22.61 -21.71 23.27
C GLY A 73 -24.09 -22.07 23.18
N ALA A 74 -24.41 -23.34 22.97
CA ALA A 74 -25.79 -23.81 23.04
C ALA A 74 -26.35 -23.55 24.44
N GLY A 75 -27.42 -22.75 24.55
CA GLY A 75 -28.17 -22.64 25.80
C GLY A 75 -28.70 -24.01 26.19
N ASN A 76 -28.61 -24.37 27.48
CA ASN A 76 -29.16 -25.61 28.00
C ASN A 76 -30.68 -25.63 27.77
N GLY A 77 -31.13 -26.37 26.76
CA GLY A 77 -32.53 -26.72 26.58
C GLY A 77 -32.95 -27.68 27.70
N GLY A 78 -33.67 -27.19 28.70
CA GLY A 78 -34.14 -28.03 29.82
C GLY A 78 -35.33 -27.52 30.63
N GLY A 79 -35.83 -26.31 30.41
CA GLY A 79 -37.01 -25.80 31.11
C GLY A 79 -37.54 -24.51 30.50
N THR A 80 -38.80 -24.20 30.75
CA THR A 80 -39.52 -23.00 30.26
C THR A 80 -38.87 -21.67 30.67
N ASP A 81 -37.84 -21.72 31.53
CA ASP A 81 -37.19 -20.57 32.17
C ASP A 81 -35.67 -20.51 31.88
N GLY A 82 -35.17 -21.33 30.95
CA GLY A 82 -33.75 -21.38 30.60
C GLY A 82 -33.32 -20.15 29.79
N ASN A 83 -32.48 -19.29 30.36
CA ASN A 83 -31.81 -18.21 29.62
C ASN A 83 -31.05 -18.82 28.44
N GLY A 84 -31.42 -18.43 27.21
CA GLY A 84 -30.74 -18.84 25.98
C GLY A 84 -29.24 -18.55 26.06
N GLY A 85 -28.44 -19.39 25.41
CA GLY A 85 -26.99 -19.22 25.39
C GLY A 85 -26.60 -17.85 24.84
N ASN A 86 -25.55 -17.25 25.40
CA ASN A 86 -25.03 -15.97 24.90
C ASN A 86 -24.73 -16.10 23.39
N GLY A 87 -25.14 -15.09 22.62
CA GLY A 87 -24.85 -15.00 21.19
C GLY A 87 -23.35 -15.11 20.90
N GLY A 88 -23.00 -15.60 19.70
CA GLY A 88 -21.60 -15.71 19.28
C GLY A 88 -20.92 -14.35 19.21
N SER A 89 -19.61 -14.33 19.42
CA SER A 89 -18.83 -13.11 19.22
C SER A 89 -18.84 -12.70 17.75
N GLY A 90 -18.76 -11.40 17.49
CA GLY A 90 -18.61 -10.86 16.13
C GLY A 90 -17.28 -11.28 15.49
N GLY A 91 -17.21 -11.22 14.16
CA GLY A 91 -16.01 -11.48 13.39
C GLY A 91 -15.06 -10.30 13.45
N GLY A 92 -13.75 -10.57 13.39
CA GLY A 92 -12.73 -9.52 13.39
C GLY A 92 -12.77 -8.66 12.12
N ALA A 93 -12.28 -7.42 12.22
CA ALA A 93 -11.99 -6.59 11.05
C ALA A 93 -10.71 -7.05 10.36
N GLY A 94 -10.69 -6.97 9.02
CA GLY A 94 -9.48 -7.23 8.24
C GLY A 94 -8.41 -6.20 8.57
N SER A 95 -7.15 -6.60 8.57
CA SER A 95 -6.04 -5.64 8.75
C SER A 95 -5.82 -4.83 7.47
N GLY A 96 -5.35 -3.59 7.61
CA GLY A 96 -5.02 -2.76 6.45
C GLY A 96 -3.84 -3.32 5.66
N GLY A 97 -3.75 -2.99 4.37
CA GLY A 97 -2.54 -3.20 3.58
C GLY A 97 -1.53 -2.09 3.84
N ASP A 98 -0.25 -2.41 3.68
CA ASP A 98 0.83 -1.48 3.98
C ASP A 98 1.25 -0.63 2.78
N GLY A 99 1.93 0.48 3.06
CA GLY A 99 2.38 1.40 2.04
C GLY A 99 3.50 0.84 1.16
N GLY A 100 3.53 1.28 -0.09
CA GLY A 100 4.68 1.08 -0.97
C GLY A 100 5.89 1.91 -0.53
N GLY A 101 7.08 1.39 -0.82
CA GLY A 101 8.34 2.09 -0.58
C GLY A 101 8.51 3.30 -1.50
N ALA A 102 9.20 4.33 -1.04
CA ALA A 102 9.57 5.46 -1.90
C ALA A 102 10.58 5.04 -2.96
N GLY A 103 10.53 5.68 -4.13
CA GLY A 103 11.61 5.60 -5.10
C GLY A 103 12.91 6.17 -4.56
N GLY A 104 14.04 5.68 -5.05
CA GLY A 104 15.36 6.22 -4.78
C GLY A 104 15.66 7.43 -5.67
N ASN A 105 16.46 8.37 -5.18
CA ASN A 105 16.81 9.56 -5.96
C ASN A 105 17.63 9.19 -7.20
N GLY A 106 17.48 9.95 -8.28
CA GLY A 106 18.42 9.93 -9.39
C GLY A 106 19.84 10.31 -8.95
N ALA A 107 20.81 10.08 -9.83
CA ALA A 107 22.17 10.54 -9.62
C ALA A 107 22.25 12.05 -9.42
N TRP A 108 23.30 12.53 -8.73
CA TRP A 108 23.39 13.97 -8.42
C TRP A 108 23.39 14.86 -9.67
N LEU A 109 24.06 14.46 -10.77
CA LEU A 109 24.10 15.26 -12.00
C LEU A 109 23.11 14.78 -13.07
N PHE A 110 23.20 13.51 -13.45
CA PHE A 110 22.46 12.94 -14.58
C PHE A 110 21.74 11.64 -14.20
N GLY A 111 20.44 11.69 -13.99
CA GLY A 111 19.71 10.47 -13.65
C GLY A 111 18.26 10.72 -13.30
N ASN A 112 17.38 9.80 -13.66
CA ASN A 112 15.98 9.91 -13.28
C ASN A 112 15.77 9.43 -11.85
N GLY A 113 14.79 10.00 -11.17
CA GLY A 113 14.30 9.44 -9.91
C GLY A 113 13.64 8.09 -10.12
N GLY A 114 13.74 7.23 -9.12
CA GLY A 114 13.06 5.95 -9.07
C GLY A 114 11.57 6.13 -8.84
N ALA A 115 10.76 5.21 -9.35
CA ALA A 115 9.33 5.20 -9.07
C ALA A 115 9.05 4.72 -7.65
N GLY A 116 7.97 5.21 -7.05
CA GLY A 116 7.45 4.65 -5.80
C GLY A 116 6.81 3.27 -6.01
N GLY A 117 6.83 2.44 -4.98
CA GLY A 117 6.18 1.13 -4.96
C GLY A 117 4.67 1.25 -4.77
N GLY A 118 3.90 0.27 -5.25
CA GLY A 118 2.46 0.22 -4.98
C GLY A 118 2.16 -0.13 -3.53
N GLY A 119 1.04 0.34 -3.01
CA GLY A 119 0.54 -0.10 -1.70
C GLY A 119 0.03 -1.54 -1.73
N GLY A 120 -0.10 -2.16 -0.56
CA GLY A 120 -0.65 -3.49 -0.37
C GLY A 120 -2.18 -3.48 -0.24
N LYS A 121 -2.84 -4.59 -0.55
CA LYS A 121 -4.30 -4.68 -0.45
C LYS A 121 -4.77 -4.77 1.00
N GLY A 122 -5.92 -4.19 1.30
CA GLY A 122 -6.58 -4.40 2.58
C GLY A 122 -7.07 -5.84 2.76
N GLY A 123 -6.99 -6.34 3.99
CA GLY A 123 -7.45 -7.67 4.38
C GLY A 123 -8.97 -7.75 4.49
N ASN A 124 -9.53 -8.94 4.30
CA ASN A 124 -10.98 -9.13 4.39
C ASN A 124 -11.46 -9.18 5.85
N GLY A 125 -12.60 -8.58 6.12
CA GLY A 125 -13.33 -8.72 7.37
C GLY A 125 -14.02 -10.08 7.47
N ALA A 126 -14.17 -10.59 8.70
CA ALA A 126 -14.73 -11.91 8.92
C ALA A 126 -16.23 -11.88 9.21
N GLY A 127 -16.90 -13.01 8.98
CA GLY A 127 -18.27 -13.20 9.46
C GLY A 127 -18.33 -13.31 11.00
N GLY A 128 -19.41 -12.80 11.59
CA GLY A 128 -19.73 -13.02 12.99
C GLY A 128 -20.23 -14.43 13.27
N GLY A 129 -19.97 -14.93 14.47
CA GLY A 129 -20.42 -16.24 14.91
C GLY A 129 -21.95 -16.30 15.01
N LEU A 130 -22.53 -17.46 14.74
CA LEU A 130 -23.96 -17.66 14.94
C LEU A 130 -24.29 -17.70 16.44
N GLY A 131 -25.39 -17.08 16.85
CA GLY A 131 -25.87 -17.19 18.23
C GLY A 131 -26.38 -18.61 18.54
N GLY A 132 -26.05 -19.14 19.72
CA GLY A 132 -26.49 -20.47 20.14
C GLY A 132 -27.96 -20.48 20.60
N GLY A 133 -28.83 -21.18 19.86
CA GLY A 133 -30.25 -21.39 20.20
C GLY A 133 -31.24 -20.58 19.35
N SER A 134 -32.55 -20.86 19.49
CA SER A 134 -33.64 -20.35 18.63
C SER A 134 -33.80 -18.82 18.56
N PHE A 135 -33.14 -18.06 19.44
CA PHE A 135 -33.19 -16.60 19.53
C PHE A 135 -31.80 -15.94 19.58
N GLY A 136 -30.73 -16.70 19.30
CA GLY A 136 -29.37 -16.16 19.32
C GLY A 136 -29.17 -15.15 18.19
N LEU A 137 -29.02 -13.87 18.55
CA LEU A 137 -28.63 -12.83 17.58
C LEU A 137 -27.26 -13.18 16.97
N PRO A 138 -27.08 -13.09 15.64
CA PRO A 138 -25.78 -13.25 15.02
C PRO A 138 -24.78 -12.23 15.58
N GLY A 139 -23.52 -12.65 15.77
CA GLY A 139 -22.42 -11.72 16.03
C GLY A 139 -22.26 -10.75 14.86
N LEU A 140 -21.80 -9.53 15.14
CA LEU A 140 -21.54 -8.53 14.09
C LEU A 140 -20.44 -9.02 13.15
N ASN A 141 -20.59 -8.77 11.85
CA ASN A 141 -19.57 -9.06 10.86
C ASN A 141 -18.49 -7.96 10.91
N GLY A 142 -17.24 -8.34 10.66
CA GLY A 142 -16.11 -7.42 10.65
C GLY A 142 -15.98 -6.66 9.34
N SER A 143 -15.49 -5.43 9.41
CA SER A 143 -15.20 -4.60 8.24
C SER A 143 -13.96 -5.09 7.48
N GLY A 144 -13.88 -4.74 6.20
CA GLY A 144 -12.63 -4.90 5.44
C GLY A 144 -11.58 -3.92 5.95
N GLY A 145 -10.31 -4.31 5.86
CA GLY A 145 -9.18 -3.43 6.14
C GLY A 145 -8.91 -2.48 4.98
N ASP A 146 -8.34 -1.31 5.24
CA ASP A 146 -8.04 -0.33 4.20
C ASP A 146 -6.91 -0.79 3.28
N GLY A 147 -6.89 -0.32 2.04
CA GLY A 147 -5.76 -0.50 1.13
C GLY A 147 -4.59 0.39 1.51
N GLY A 148 -3.39 -0.08 1.27
CA GLY A 148 -2.15 0.66 1.48
C GLY A 148 -1.94 1.74 0.43
N ASP A 149 -1.30 2.82 0.87
CA ASP A 149 -0.94 3.95 0.02
C ASP A 149 0.23 3.58 -0.91
N GLY A 150 0.26 4.18 -2.10
CA GLY A 150 1.43 4.12 -2.98
C GLY A 150 2.59 4.93 -2.41
N GLY A 151 3.81 4.45 -2.63
CA GLY A 151 5.03 5.19 -2.30
C GLY A 151 5.26 6.36 -3.26
N ASN A 152 5.92 7.40 -2.80
CA ASN A 152 6.24 8.55 -3.66
C ASN A 152 7.35 8.21 -4.65
N GLY A 153 7.27 8.77 -5.85
CA GLY A 153 8.39 8.84 -6.78
C GLY A 153 9.48 9.78 -6.26
N ALA A 154 10.72 9.53 -6.66
CA ALA A 154 11.86 10.31 -6.21
C ALA A 154 12.23 11.44 -7.19
N PRO A 155 12.96 12.47 -6.75
CA PRO A 155 13.50 13.47 -7.65
C PRO A 155 14.53 12.92 -8.64
N GLY A 156 14.57 13.53 -9.82
CA GLY A 156 15.67 13.38 -10.77
C GLY A 156 16.95 14.11 -10.35
N GLY A 157 18.01 13.93 -11.13
CA GLY A 157 19.30 14.58 -10.94
C GLY A 157 19.23 16.09 -11.15
N VAL A 158 20.19 16.80 -10.57
CA VAL A 158 20.16 18.27 -10.48
C VAL A 158 20.22 18.92 -11.87
N LEU A 159 21.06 18.42 -12.78
CA LEU A 159 21.22 19.03 -14.12
C LEU A 159 20.27 18.45 -15.14
N TYR A 160 20.18 17.12 -15.20
CA TYR A 160 19.28 16.43 -16.11
C TYR A 160 18.73 15.17 -15.46
N GLY A 161 17.41 15.07 -15.43
CA GLY A 161 16.75 13.90 -14.88
C GLY A 161 15.27 14.17 -14.66
N ASN A 162 14.46 13.22 -15.10
CA ASN A 162 13.04 13.24 -14.81
C ASN A 162 12.80 12.80 -13.37
N GLY A 163 11.74 13.32 -12.77
CA GLY A 163 11.22 12.74 -11.53
C GLY A 163 10.62 11.35 -11.75
N GLY A 164 10.67 10.52 -10.72
CA GLY A 164 10.06 9.19 -10.74
C GLY A 164 8.55 9.26 -10.56
N ALA A 165 7.81 8.30 -11.11
CA ALA A 165 6.37 8.25 -10.91
C ALA A 165 6.00 7.84 -9.47
N GLY A 166 4.88 8.34 -8.96
CA GLY A 166 4.27 7.84 -7.74
C GLY A 166 3.71 6.44 -7.91
N GLY A 167 3.72 5.66 -6.83
CA GLY A 167 3.15 4.33 -6.77
C GLY A 167 1.63 4.36 -6.68
N GLN A 168 0.97 3.29 -7.12
CA GLN A 168 -0.48 3.18 -7.02
C GLN A 168 -0.93 2.89 -5.59
N GLY A 169 -2.03 3.51 -5.16
CA GLY A 169 -2.78 3.07 -3.99
C GLY A 169 -3.47 1.74 -4.28
N SER A 170 -3.66 0.93 -3.24
CA SER A 170 -4.26 -0.40 -3.38
C SER A 170 -5.71 -0.45 -2.92
N SER A 171 -6.42 -1.49 -3.35
CA SER A 171 -7.83 -1.65 -2.98
C SER A 171 -8.02 -1.95 -1.49
N GLY A 172 -9.10 -1.43 -0.92
CA GLY A 172 -9.61 -1.88 0.38
C GLY A 172 -10.09 -3.32 0.35
N GLY A 173 -10.10 -3.95 1.52
CA GLY A 173 -10.53 -5.32 1.74
C GLY A 173 -12.05 -5.46 1.76
N ILE A 174 -12.54 -6.68 1.53
CA ILE A 174 -13.96 -6.98 1.52
C ILE A 174 -14.48 -7.04 2.95
N GLY A 175 -15.55 -6.32 3.25
CA GLY A 175 -16.27 -6.44 4.52
C GLY A 175 -17.03 -7.77 4.60
N GLY A 176 -17.15 -8.32 5.81
CA GLY A 176 -18.05 -9.45 6.07
C GLY A 176 -19.50 -9.11 5.69
N PRO A 177 -20.41 -10.09 5.63
CA PRO A 177 -21.78 -9.87 5.14
C PRO A 177 -22.48 -8.69 5.83
N GLY A 178 -22.94 -7.69 5.09
CA GLY A 178 -23.58 -6.51 5.69
C GLY A 178 -22.63 -5.52 6.41
N ALA A 179 -21.35 -5.84 6.57
CA ALA A 179 -20.33 -4.94 7.09
C ALA A 179 -19.73 -4.06 5.99
N THR A 180 -19.05 -2.99 6.40
CA THR A 180 -18.42 -2.04 5.48
C THR A 180 -17.14 -2.62 4.87
N GLY A 181 -16.92 -2.41 3.57
CA GLY A 181 -15.61 -2.67 2.96
C GLY A 181 -14.56 -1.64 3.37
N GLY A 182 -13.28 -1.98 3.29
CA GLY A 182 -12.20 -1.04 3.63
C GLY A 182 -12.08 0.10 2.61
N ALA A 183 -11.52 1.23 3.00
CA ALA A 183 -11.19 2.30 2.07
C ALA A 183 -10.07 1.87 1.11
N GLY A 184 -10.02 2.47 -0.08
CA GLY A 184 -8.85 2.35 -0.96
C GLY A 184 -7.69 3.22 -0.49
N GLY A 185 -6.46 2.76 -0.72
CA GLY A 185 -5.25 3.52 -0.43
C GLY A 185 -5.06 4.70 -1.40
N LYS A 186 -4.34 5.72 -0.98
CA LYS A 186 -4.00 6.88 -1.81
C LYS A 186 -2.92 6.52 -2.82
N GLY A 187 -2.93 7.16 -3.98
CA GLY A 187 -1.78 7.14 -4.86
C GLY A 187 -0.61 7.96 -4.29
N GLY A 188 0.61 7.54 -4.57
CA GLY A 188 1.82 8.28 -4.21
C GLY A 188 2.03 9.49 -5.10
N ASP A 189 2.72 10.50 -4.60
CA ASP A 189 3.08 11.68 -5.40
C ASP A 189 4.20 11.35 -6.39
N GLY A 190 4.18 11.99 -7.55
CA GLY A 190 5.30 11.97 -8.48
C GLY A 190 6.48 12.80 -7.96
N GLY A 191 7.69 12.40 -8.32
CA GLY A 191 8.91 13.12 -8.00
C GLY A 191 9.15 14.31 -8.92
N ASP A 192 9.90 15.29 -8.45
CA ASP A 192 10.23 16.49 -9.23
C ASP A 192 11.46 16.27 -10.12
N ALA A 193 11.47 16.89 -11.29
CA ALA A 193 12.71 17.23 -11.98
C ALA A 193 13.30 18.52 -11.41
N GLN A 194 14.60 18.75 -11.59
CA GLN A 194 15.28 19.93 -11.03
C GLN A 194 15.56 21.02 -12.07
N LEU A 195 16.61 20.89 -12.88
CA LEU A 195 16.95 21.92 -13.88
C LEU A 195 16.36 21.60 -15.26
N ILE A 196 16.64 20.40 -15.78
CA ILE A 196 16.12 19.89 -17.05
C ILE A 196 15.53 18.50 -16.81
N GLY A 197 14.28 18.32 -17.20
CA GLY A 197 13.58 17.03 -17.11
C GLY A 197 12.10 17.22 -16.80
N ASP A 198 11.32 16.19 -17.07
CA ASP A 198 9.90 16.19 -16.76
C ASP A 198 9.66 15.71 -15.32
N GLY A 199 8.64 16.25 -14.66
CA GLY A 199 8.16 15.74 -13.40
C GLY A 199 7.53 14.36 -13.56
N GLY A 200 7.60 13.55 -12.51
CA GLY A 200 6.96 12.24 -12.48
C GLY A 200 5.45 12.37 -12.35
N ASN A 201 4.71 11.45 -12.96
CA ASN A 201 3.25 11.39 -12.75
C ASN A 201 2.92 10.91 -11.34
N GLY A 202 1.84 11.41 -10.77
CA GLY A 202 1.28 10.86 -9.53
C GLY A 202 0.64 9.49 -9.77
N GLY A 203 0.61 8.68 -8.71
CA GLY A 203 -0.10 7.41 -8.70
C GLY A 203 -1.61 7.61 -8.59
N ASN A 204 -2.39 6.74 -9.20
CA ASN A 204 -3.81 6.61 -8.99
C ASN A 204 -4.11 6.10 -7.57
N GLY A 205 -5.25 6.50 -7.04
CA GLY A 205 -5.78 5.93 -5.81
C GLY A 205 -6.35 4.53 -6.03
N GLY A 206 -6.48 3.79 -4.94
CA GLY A 206 -7.06 2.45 -4.89
C GLY A 206 -8.58 2.49 -4.76
N ALA A 207 -9.26 1.47 -5.29
CA ALA A 207 -10.70 1.35 -5.12
C ALA A 207 -11.08 1.00 -3.67
N GLY A 208 -12.25 1.42 -3.23
CA GLY A 208 -12.82 0.93 -1.97
C GLY A 208 -13.17 -0.57 -2.05
N GLY A 209 -13.12 -1.23 -0.91
CA GLY A 209 -13.52 -2.61 -0.74
C GLY A 209 -15.04 -2.79 -0.79
N THR A 210 -15.48 -3.96 -1.24
CA THR A 210 -16.91 -4.29 -1.29
C THR A 210 -17.45 -4.68 0.09
N GLY A 211 -18.74 -4.46 0.35
CA GLY A 211 -19.40 -4.84 1.60
C GLY A 211 -20.89 -4.51 1.55
N GLY A 212 -21.60 -4.68 2.67
CA GLY A 212 -22.97 -4.16 2.83
C GLY A 212 -23.05 -2.66 2.59
N THR A 213 -21.98 -1.97 2.98
CA THR A 213 -21.65 -0.61 2.54
C THR A 213 -20.27 -0.66 1.87
N PRO A 214 -20.11 -0.28 0.60
CA PRO A 214 -18.79 -0.19 -0.01
C PRO A 214 -17.90 0.83 0.71
N GLY A 215 -16.60 0.54 0.79
CA GLY A 215 -15.61 1.50 1.24
C GLY A 215 -15.42 2.63 0.20
N PRO A 216 -14.96 3.81 0.61
CA PRO A 216 -14.62 4.87 -0.32
C PRO A 216 -13.35 4.54 -1.12
N GLY A 217 -13.24 5.09 -2.34
CA GLY A 217 -11.98 5.09 -3.09
C GLY A 217 -10.93 6.00 -2.44
N GLY A 218 -9.66 5.68 -2.68
CA GLY A 218 -8.53 6.52 -2.30
C GLY A 218 -8.30 7.63 -3.33
N PRO A 219 -7.87 8.83 -2.93
CA PRO A 219 -7.47 9.87 -3.88
C PRO A 219 -6.22 9.47 -4.68
N GLY A 220 -6.10 9.97 -5.91
CA GLY A 220 -4.83 9.97 -6.63
C GLY A 220 -3.79 10.92 -6.02
N GLY A 221 -2.52 10.63 -6.25
CA GLY A 221 -1.38 11.46 -5.89
C GLY A 221 -1.15 12.60 -6.88
N SER A 222 -0.47 13.64 -6.43
CA SER A 222 -0.09 14.76 -7.28
C SER A 222 1.03 14.38 -8.26
N GLY A 223 1.08 15.06 -9.41
CA GLY A 223 2.23 14.97 -10.30
C GLY A 223 3.36 15.88 -9.81
N GLY A 224 4.60 15.48 -10.06
CA GLY A 224 5.79 16.26 -9.74
C GLY A 224 6.02 17.41 -10.71
N LEU A 225 6.81 18.38 -10.28
CA LEU A 225 7.19 19.54 -11.06
C LEU A 225 8.18 19.18 -12.18
N GLY A 226 8.03 19.81 -13.34
CA GLY A 226 9.04 19.80 -14.39
C GLY A 226 10.23 20.70 -14.03
N GLY A 227 11.34 20.52 -14.74
CA GLY A 227 12.59 21.23 -14.52
C GLY A 227 12.45 22.74 -14.76
N LEU A 228 13.21 23.51 -13.98
CA LEU A 228 13.16 24.97 -13.97
C LEU A 228 13.42 25.60 -15.35
N LEU A 229 14.33 25.02 -16.14
CA LEU A 229 14.70 25.54 -17.45
C LEU A 229 13.91 24.87 -18.58
N PHE A 230 13.76 23.56 -18.51
CA PHE A 230 12.92 22.79 -19.44
C PHE A 230 12.33 21.57 -18.73
N GLY A 231 11.05 21.33 -18.95
CA GLY A 231 10.34 20.19 -18.39
C GLY A 231 8.85 20.39 -18.32
N GLN A 232 8.09 19.32 -18.45
CA GLN A 232 6.66 19.30 -18.19
C GLN A 232 6.37 18.84 -16.77
N THR A 233 5.38 19.45 -16.13
CA THR A 233 4.82 18.95 -14.87
C THR A 233 4.17 17.59 -15.14
N GLY A 234 4.38 16.64 -14.23
CA GLY A 234 3.71 15.36 -14.25
C GLY A 234 2.20 15.51 -14.06
N THR A 235 1.44 14.55 -14.58
CA THR A 235 0.00 14.51 -14.38
C THR A 235 -0.33 13.97 -13.00
N ALA A 236 -1.36 14.51 -12.35
CA ALA A 236 -1.93 13.91 -11.15
C ALA A 236 -2.55 12.54 -11.49
N GLY A 237 -2.52 11.63 -10.52
CA GLY A 237 -3.23 10.36 -10.58
C GLY A 237 -4.73 10.55 -10.43
N VAL A 238 -5.48 9.57 -10.93
CA VAL A 238 -6.95 9.58 -10.84
C VAL A 238 -7.44 8.96 -9.55
N SER A 239 -8.56 9.48 -9.05
CA SER A 239 -9.36 8.86 -7.99
C SER A 239 -10.40 7.92 -8.62
N PRO A 240 -10.56 6.68 -8.13
CA PRO A 240 -11.53 5.71 -8.63
C PRO A 240 -12.96 5.92 -8.12
#